data_AF-A0AAX2AEA5-F1
#
_entry.id   AF-A0AAX2AEA5-F1
#
_cell.length_a   1.000
_cell.length_b   1.000
_cell.length_c   1.000
_cell.angle_alpha   90.00
_cell.angle_beta   90.00
_cell.angle_gamma   90.00
#
_symmetry.space_group_name_H-M   'P 1'
#
loop_
_entity.id
_entity.type
_entity.pdbx_description
1 polymer ?
#
loop_
_entity_poly.entity_id
_entity_poly.type
_entity_poly.pdbx_seq_one_letter_code
_entity_poly.pdbx_strand_id
1 'polypeptide(L)'
;MSQTLSKEESIKAREAIMFHVRKVVPWALIVAVITGIYLIIQVFGPIKEEGLSNFQILLSIKAFLGLWLGIRGFNQKIFKINPFLFKGHIFPFVCVIIIIFISQIMYII
;
A
#
# COMPACT_ATOMS: atom_id res chain seq x y z
N MET A 1 23.43 -9.20 5.61
CA MET A 1 24.57 -8.64 4.85
C MET A 1 25.72 -8.15 5.73
N SER A 2 25.49 -7.84 7.02
CA SER A 2 26.55 -7.40 7.94
C SER A 2 27.46 -8.52 8.46
N GLN A 3 27.18 -9.78 8.13
CA GLN A 3 27.90 -10.92 8.70
C GLN A 3 29.07 -11.41 7.82
N THR A 4 29.15 -10.99 6.55
CA THR A 4 30.17 -11.45 5.58
C THR A 4 30.88 -10.32 4.84
N LEU A 5 30.42 -9.06 4.98
CA LEU A 5 30.98 -7.91 4.28
C LEU A 5 31.59 -6.94 5.30
N SER A 6 32.73 -6.37 4.96
CA SER A 6 33.25 -5.22 5.69
C SER A 6 32.27 -4.04 5.63
N LYS A 7 32.44 -3.07 6.53
CA LYS A 7 31.53 -1.91 6.63
C LYS A 7 31.44 -1.14 5.30
N GLU A 8 32.57 -0.96 4.60
CA GLU A 8 32.61 -0.30 3.29
C GLU A 8 31.91 -1.10 2.20
N GLU A 9 32.15 -2.41 2.14
CA GLU A 9 31.51 -3.30 1.15
C GLU A 9 29.99 -3.37 1.38
N SER A 10 29.55 -3.36 2.63
CA SER A 10 28.12 -3.33 2.97
C SER A 10 27.43 -2.05 2.48
N ILE A 11 28.12 -0.91 2.52
CA ILE A 11 27.61 0.38 2.03
C ILE A 11 27.51 0.33 0.50
N LYS A 12 28.58 -0.11 -0.18
CA LYS A 12 28.59 -0.26 -1.65
C LYS A 12 27.49 -1.20 -2.14
N ALA A 13 27.33 -2.35 -1.48
CA ALA A 13 26.26 -3.30 -1.79
C ALA A 13 24.86 -2.69 -1.58
N ARG A 14 24.66 -1.95 -0.47
CA ARG A 14 23.40 -1.26 -0.20
C ARG A 14 23.08 -0.19 -1.26
N GLU A 15 24.07 0.57 -1.70
CA GLU A 15 23.90 1.58 -2.73
C GLU A 15 23.51 0.97 -4.08
N ALA A 16 24.20 -0.10 -4.49
CA ALA A 16 23.87 -0.84 -5.71
C ALA A 16 22.43 -1.36 -5.69
N ILE A 17 22.00 -1.93 -4.56
CA ILE A 17 20.62 -2.40 -4.36
C ILE A 17 19.64 -1.22 -4.36
N MET A 18 19.94 -0.13 -3.65
CA MET A 18 19.06 1.04 -3.59
C MET A 18 18.82 1.64 -4.96
N PHE A 19 19.82 1.66 -5.85
CA PHE A 19 19.65 2.17 -7.20
C PHE A 19 18.62 1.35 -7.98
N HIS A 20 18.73 0.03 -7.93
CA HIS A 20 17.77 -0.87 -8.55
C HIS A 20 16.37 -0.76 -7.92
N VAL A 21 16.30 -0.83 -6.59
CA VAL A 21 15.04 -0.73 -5.81
C VAL A 21 14.30 0.56 -6.12
N ARG A 22 14.98 1.71 -6.16
CA ARG A 22 14.37 3.02 -6.48
C ARG A 22 13.76 3.07 -7.89
N LYS A 23 14.27 2.25 -8.81
CA LYS A 23 13.76 2.13 -10.18
C LYS A 23 12.54 1.21 -10.26
N VAL A 24 12.53 0.07 -9.55
CA VAL A 24 11.46 -0.95 -9.66
C VAL A 24 10.28 -0.72 -8.72
N VAL A 25 10.50 -0.21 -7.50
CA VAL A 25 9.45 0.00 -6.49
C VAL A 25 8.27 0.87 -7.00
N PRO A 26 8.50 1.96 -7.75
CA PRO A 26 7.40 2.78 -8.29
C PRO A 26 6.45 1.98 -9.19
N TRP A 27 7.01 1.17 -10.08
CA TRP A 27 6.24 0.36 -11.01
C TRP A 27 5.49 -0.74 -10.28
N ALA A 28 6.15 -1.40 -9.32
CA ALA A 28 5.50 -2.38 -8.45
C ALA A 28 4.32 -1.78 -7.67
N LEU A 29 4.47 -0.53 -7.17
CA LEU A 29 3.39 0.17 -6.48
C LEU A 29 2.20 0.46 -7.39
N ILE A 30 2.46 0.92 -8.62
CA ILE A 30 1.39 1.17 -9.61
C ILE A 30 0.64 -0.12 -9.93
N VAL A 31 1.38 -1.22 -10.19
CA VAL A 31 0.79 -2.53 -10.45
C VAL A 31 -0.06 -2.99 -9.26
N ALA A 32 0.43 -2.85 -8.03
CA ALA A 32 -0.32 -3.22 -6.82
C ALA A 32 -1.61 -2.40 -6.66
N VAL A 33 -1.58 -1.09 -6.94
CA VAL A 33 -2.78 -0.24 -6.88
C VAL A 33 -3.79 -0.65 -7.95
N ILE A 34 -3.36 -0.81 -9.20
CA ILE A 34 -4.25 -1.16 -10.32
C ILE A 34 -4.89 -2.54 -10.09
N THR A 35 -4.09 -3.53 -9.73
CA THR A 35 -4.59 -4.89 -9.46
C THR A 35 -5.50 -4.92 -8.23
N GLY A 36 -5.19 -4.13 -7.19
CA GLY A 36 -6.08 -3.95 -6.03
C GLY A 36 -7.44 -3.36 -6.40
N ILE A 37 -7.47 -2.30 -7.22
CA ILE A 37 -8.72 -1.70 -7.72
C ILE A 37 -9.51 -2.72 -8.54
N TYR A 38 -8.84 -3.45 -9.44
CA TYR A 38 -9.49 -4.47 -10.25
C TYR A 38 -10.13 -5.56 -9.38
N LEU A 39 -9.42 -6.07 -8.36
CA LEU A 39 -9.96 -7.06 -7.43
C LEU A 39 -11.16 -6.53 -6.66
N ILE A 40 -11.16 -5.27 -6.23
CA ILE A 40 -12.32 -4.66 -5.57
C ILE A 40 -13.53 -4.71 -6.50
N ILE A 41 -13.38 -4.32 -7.77
CA ILE A 41 -14.49 -4.32 -8.75
C ILE A 41 -15.05 -5.74 -8.93
N GLN A 42 -14.17 -6.76 -9.00
CA GLN A 42 -14.59 -8.15 -9.16
C GLN A 42 -15.30 -8.71 -7.93
N VAL A 43 -14.87 -8.31 -6.73
CA VAL A 43 -15.33 -8.89 -5.46
C VAL A 43 -16.50 -8.12 -4.83
N PHE A 44 -16.73 -6.86 -5.22
CA PHE A 44 -17.76 -6.01 -4.59
C PHE A 44 -19.19 -6.57 -4.74
N GLY A 45 -19.51 -7.16 -5.90
CA GLY A 45 -20.83 -7.71 -6.20
C GLY A 45 -21.94 -6.64 -6.30
N PRO A 46 -23.18 -7.07 -6.59
CA PRO A 46 -24.33 -6.16 -6.70
C PRO A 46 -24.77 -5.63 -5.33
N ILE A 47 -25.30 -4.41 -5.32
CA ILE A 47 -25.94 -3.79 -4.16
C ILE A 47 -27.42 -4.20 -4.17
N LYS A 48 -27.90 -4.78 -3.06
CA LYS A 48 -29.31 -5.19 -2.92
C LYS A 48 -30.17 -4.01 -2.49
N GLU A 49 -31.50 -4.14 -2.61
CA GLU A 49 -32.45 -3.09 -2.20
C GLU A 49 -32.35 -2.73 -0.71
N GLU A 50 -31.96 -3.70 0.11
CA GLU A 50 -31.72 -3.54 1.56
C GLU A 50 -30.44 -2.75 1.89
N GLY A 51 -29.62 -2.43 0.86
CA GLY A 51 -28.38 -1.66 0.98
C GLY A 51 -27.11 -2.50 0.89
N LEU A 52 -26.02 -1.95 1.44
CA LEU A 52 -24.70 -2.58 1.43
C LEU A 52 -24.61 -3.67 2.51
N SER A 53 -24.10 -4.84 2.14
CA SER A 53 -23.76 -5.89 3.10
C SER A 53 -22.60 -5.47 4.02
N ASN A 54 -22.50 -6.09 5.19
CA ASN A 54 -21.36 -5.88 6.12
C ASN A 54 -20.01 -6.08 5.43
N PHE A 55 -19.91 -7.08 4.56
CA PHE A 55 -18.71 -7.33 3.75
C PHE A 55 -18.40 -6.16 2.82
N GLN A 56 -19.39 -5.66 2.08
CA GLN A 56 -19.20 -4.53 1.16
C GLN A 56 -18.81 -3.25 1.92
N ILE A 57 -19.40 -2.99 3.09
CA ILE A 57 -19.05 -1.84 3.93
C ILE A 57 -17.58 -1.92 4.38
N LEU A 58 -17.14 -3.07 4.90
CA LEU A 58 -15.76 -3.29 5.32
C LEU A 58 -14.79 -3.22 4.13
N LEU A 59 -15.17 -3.79 2.98
CA LEU A 59 -14.40 -3.72 1.75
C LEU A 59 -14.26 -2.26 1.27
N SER A 60 -15.31 -1.44 1.35
CA SER A 60 -15.26 0.00 1.03
C SER A 60 -14.31 0.77 1.95
N ILE A 61 -14.35 0.53 3.26
CA ILE A 61 -13.43 1.17 4.22
C ILE A 61 -11.98 0.76 3.91
N LYS A 62 -11.75 -0.54 3.69
CA LYS A 62 -10.43 -1.07 3.32
C LYS A 62 -9.93 -0.48 2.00
N ALA A 63 -10.80 -0.40 0.99
CA ALA A 63 -10.50 0.19 -0.30
C ALA A 63 -10.15 1.68 -0.18
N PHE A 64 -10.90 2.44 0.62
CA PHE A 64 -10.63 3.85 0.89
C PHE A 64 -9.26 4.06 1.53
N LEU A 65 -8.93 3.31 2.58
CA LEU A 65 -7.62 3.37 3.23
C LEU A 65 -6.48 2.96 2.29
N GLY A 66 -6.68 1.91 1.49
CA GLY A 66 -5.71 1.43 0.51
C GLY A 66 -5.46 2.43 -0.63
N LEU A 67 -6.53 3.00 -1.18
CA LEU A 67 -6.45 4.03 -2.23
C LEU A 67 -5.76 5.28 -1.71
N TRP A 68 -6.05 5.72 -0.49
CA TRP A 68 -5.36 6.84 0.13
C TRP A 68 -3.84 6.61 0.21
N LEU A 69 -3.41 5.43 0.66
CA LEU A 69 -1.99 5.06 0.70
C LEU A 69 -1.37 4.99 -0.71
N GLY A 70 -2.11 4.44 -1.68
CA GLY A 70 -1.71 4.36 -3.08
C GLY A 70 -1.50 5.73 -3.71
N ILE A 71 -2.48 6.63 -3.58
CA ILE A 71 -2.43 8.01 -4.08
C ILE A 71 -1.26 8.76 -3.43
N ARG A 72 -1.06 8.62 -2.13
CA ARG A 72 0.09 9.22 -1.42
C ARG A 72 1.41 8.71 -1.98
N GLY A 73 1.58 7.40 -2.13
CA GLY A 73 2.82 6.80 -2.63
C GLY A 73 3.10 7.19 -4.09
N PHE A 74 2.06 7.24 -4.91
CA PHE A 74 2.13 7.72 -6.29
C PHE A 74 2.55 9.20 -6.36
N ASN A 75 1.89 10.06 -5.60
CA ASN A 75 2.18 11.50 -5.59
C ASN A 75 3.60 11.82 -5.08
N GLN A 76 4.06 11.10 -4.05
CA GLN A 76 5.41 11.24 -3.53
C GLN A 76 6.46 10.85 -4.58
N LYS A 77 6.20 9.83 -5.41
CA LYS A 77 7.18 9.33 -6.36
C LYS A 77 7.19 10.06 -7.70
N ILE A 78 6.03 10.41 -8.24
CA ILE A 78 5.91 11.02 -9.57
C ILE A 78 6.08 12.54 -9.50
N PHE A 79 5.35 13.19 -8.60
CA PHE A 79 5.33 14.65 -8.55
C PHE A 79 6.40 15.23 -7.60
N LYS A 80 7.15 14.37 -6.87
CA LYS A 80 8.08 14.77 -5.80
C LYS A 80 7.43 15.72 -4.78
N ILE A 81 6.09 15.72 -4.70
CA ILE A 81 5.35 16.61 -3.82
C ILE A 81 5.58 16.12 -2.39
N ASN A 82 5.91 17.06 -1.50
CA ASN A 82 6.00 16.81 -0.07
C ASN A 82 4.66 16.22 0.39
N PRO A 83 4.62 15.11 1.15
CA PRO A 83 3.39 14.39 1.44
C PRO A 83 2.33 15.36 1.98
N PHE A 84 1.18 15.41 1.30
CA PHE A 84 0.18 16.49 1.32
C PHE A 84 -0.33 16.94 2.71
N LEU A 85 -0.01 16.26 3.81
CA LEU A 85 -0.39 16.71 5.17
C LEU A 85 0.43 16.07 6.30
N PHE A 86 1.14 14.96 6.08
CA PHE A 86 1.85 14.23 7.14
C PHE A 86 3.27 13.83 6.71
N LYS A 87 4.28 14.53 7.23
CA LYS A 87 5.71 14.20 7.06
C LYS A 87 6.11 12.89 7.76
N GLY A 88 5.29 12.39 8.67
CA GLY A 88 5.56 11.20 9.46
C GLY A 88 5.23 9.87 8.77
N HIS A 89 5.91 8.81 9.19
CA HIS A 89 5.65 7.43 8.76
C HIS A 89 4.58 6.72 9.61
N ILE A 90 4.18 7.31 10.75
CA ILE A 90 3.25 6.71 11.72
C ILE A 90 1.86 6.53 11.11
N PHE A 91 1.27 7.58 10.53
CA PHE A 91 -0.09 7.49 9.98
C PHE A 91 -0.21 6.41 8.88
N PRO A 92 0.68 6.37 7.86
CA PRO A 92 0.68 5.27 6.89
C PRO A 92 0.80 3.88 7.54
N PHE A 93 1.65 3.76 8.55
CA PHE A 93 1.86 2.50 9.26
C PHE A 93 0.60 2.05 10.01
N VAL A 94 -0.08 2.98 10.71
CA VAL A 94 -1.35 2.72 11.38
C VAL A 94 -2.44 2.32 10.38
N CYS A 95 -2.53 3.00 9.23
CA CYS A 95 -3.46 2.60 8.17
C CYS A 95 -3.22 1.17 7.69
N VAL A 96 -1.95 0.76 7.51
CA VAL A 96 -1.62 -0.62 7.12
C VAL A 96 -2.06 -1.61 8.20
N ILE A 97 -1.83 -1.32 9.48
CA ILE A 97 -2.29 -2.16 10.59
C ILE A 97 -3.82 -2.31 10.56
N ILE A 98 -4.55 -1.19 10.39
CA ILE A 98 -6.01 -1.21 10.31
C ILE A 98 -6.48 -2.06 9.12
N ILE A 99 -5.86 -1.91 7.95
CA ILE A 99 -6.18 -2.72 6.75
C ILE A 99 -6.00 -4.22 7.03
N ILE A 100 -4.95 -4.61 7.75
CA ILE A 100 -4.70 -6.01 8.12
C ILE A 100 -5.81 -6.52 9.02
N PHE A 101 -6.18 -5.78 10.07
CA PHE A 101 -7.28 -6.17 10.96
C PHE A 101 -8.62 -6.28 10.23
N ILE A 102 -8.95 -5.30 9.38
CA ILE A 102 -10.16 -5.36 8.55
C ILE A 102 -10.14 -6.63 7.69
N SER A 103 -8.99 -6.99 7.12
CA SER A 103 -8.86 -8.20 6.30
C SER A 103 -9.13 -9.48 7.10
N GLN A 104 -8.73 -9.54 8.38
CA GLN A 104 -9.04 -10.68 9.24
C GLN A 104 -10.54 -10.74 9.57
N ILE A 105 -11.15 -9.60 9.86
CA ILE A 105 -12.59 -9.52 10.17
C ILE A 105 -13.42 -9.95 8.95
N MET A 106 -13.05 -9.49 7.75
CA MET A 106 -13.71 -9.85 6.49
C MET A 106 -13.61 -11.35 6.13
N TYR A 107 -12.67 -12.09 6.70
CA TYR A 107 -12.58 -13.54 6.49
C TYR A 107 -13.58 -14.32 7.35
N ILE A 108 -14.03 -13.72 8.45
CA ILE A 108 -14.90 -14.36 9.44
C ILE A 108 -16.38 -14.04 9.18
N ILE A 109 -16.67 -12.92 8.51
CA ILE A 109 -18.01 -12.45 8.13
C ILE A 109 -18.36 -12.97 6.74
#